data_AF-A0A7Y7J0N5-F1
#
_entry.id   AF-A0A7Y7J0N5-F1
#
_cell.length_a   1.000
_cell.length_b   1.000
_cell.length_c   1.000
_cell.angle_alpha   90.00
_cell.angle_beta   90.00
_cell.angle_gamma   90.00
#
_symmetry.space_group_name_H-M   'P 1'
#
loop_
_entity.id
_entity.type
_entity.pdbx_description
1 polymer ?
#
loop_
_entity_poly.entity_id
_entity_poly.type
_entity_poly.pdbx_seq_one_letter_code
_entity_poly.pdbx_strand_id
1 'polypeptide(L)'
;MTHLAHLPDRAVLAISGADRVTFLQGLVSNDVAEVAPGRAVWAALLTPQGRWLADFFLYEEAEGQRLLMDCAAAQADMLRQKLARYRLRSDVSIDPTGFAVHAAWDAVPPMIDSAIGAPDPRLADAGWRLVLP
;
A
#
# COMPACT_ATOMS: atom_id res chain seq x y z
N MET A 1 -17.01 10.24 -18.10
CA MET A 1 -17.41 8.90 -17.65
C MET A 1 -16.18 8.28 -17.02
N THR A 2 -16.26 7.75 -15.81
CA THR A 2 -15.08 7.15 -15.16
C THR A 2 -14.78 5.80 -15.79
N HIS A 3 -13.54 5.58 -16.19
CA HIS A 3 -13.06 4.25 -16.59
C HIS A 3 -12.45 3.53 -15.40
N LEU A 4 -12.62 2.21 -15.33
CA LEU A 4 -12.11 1.37 -14.25
C LEU A 4 -11.46 0.12 -14.86
N ALA A 5 -10.26 -0.23 -14.40
CA ALA A 5 -9.56 -1.45 -14.80
C ALA A 5 -9.08 -2.22 -13.57
N HIS A 6 -9.41 -3.51 -13.51
CA HIS A 6 -8.85 -4.44 -12.53
C HIS A 6 -7.37 -4.70 -12.86
N LEU A 7 -6.52 -4.69 -11.84
CA LEU A 7 -5.08 -4.93 -11.93
C LEU A 7 -4.74 -6.31 -11.32
N PRO A 8 -4.89 -7.42 -12.07
CA PRO A 8 -4.76 -8.78 -11.53
C PRO A 8 -3.34 -9.13 -11.07
N ASP A 9 -2.32 -8.41 -11.53
CA ASP A 9 -0.92 -8.63 -11.16
C ASP A 9 -0.53 -7.90 -9.86
N ARG A 10 -1.52 -7.41 -9.11
CA ARG A 10 -1.34 -6.71 -7.83
C ARG A 10 -1.90 -7.55 -6.69
N ALA A 11 -1.29 -7.39 -5.51
CA ALA A 11 -1.76 -8.01 -4.28
C ALA A 11 -1.66 -7.01 -3.14
N VAL A 12 -2.51 -7.19 -2.13
CA VAL A 12 -2.61 -6.30 -0.98
C VAL A 12 -2.26 -7.05 0.30
N LEU A 13 -1.25 -6.55 1.01
CA LEU A 13 -0.89 -6.98 2.35
C LEU A 13 -1.45 -5.98 3.38
N ALA A 14 -2.04 -6.48 4.46
CA ALA A 14 -2.40 -5.68 5.62
C ALA A 14 -1.25 -5.69 6.62
N ILE A 15 -0.80 -4.50 7.02
CA ILE A 15 0.15 -4.30 8.11
C ILE A 15 -0.62 -3.76 9.31
N SER A 16 -0.75 -4.60 10.34
CA SER A 16 -1.49 -4.30 11.57
C SER A 16 -0.54 -4.13 12.75
N GLY A 17 -1.06 -3.74 13.92
CA GLY A 17 -0.31 -3.62 15.17
C GLY A 17 0.09 -2.18 15.50
N ALA A 18 0.34 -1.89 16.78
CA ALA A 18 0.55 -0.52 17.28
C ALA A 18 1.78 0.18 16.65
N ASP A 19 2.81 -0.61 16.30
CA ASP A 19 4.07 -0.09 15.77
C ASP A 19 4.10 0.00 14.24
N ARG A 20 3.01 -0.30 13.52
CA ARG A 20 3.01 -0.43 12.03
C ARG A 20 3.64 0.75 11.29
N VAL A 21 3.36 1.99 11.71
CA VAL A 21 3.87 3.21 11.07
C VAL A 21 5.36 3.38 11.38
N THR A 22 5.74 3.35 12.66
CA THR A 22 7.13 3.54 13.10
C THR A 22 8.05 2.43 12.58
N PHE A 23 7.53 1.21 12.51
CA PHE A 23 8.19 0.04 11.93
C PHE A 23 8.53 0.26 10.44
N LEU A 24 7.57 0.71 9.62
CA LEU A 24 7.81 0.94 8.20
C LEU A 24 8.64 2.19 7.93
N GLN A 25 8.49 3.25 8.72
CA GLN A 25 9.19 4.54 8.55
C GLN A 25 10.72 4.35 8.43
N GLY A 26 11.30 3.43 9.19
CA GLY A 26 12.74 3.14 9.16
C GLY A 26 13.18 2.18 8.06
N LEU A 27 12.26 1.63 7.27
CA LEU A 27 12.52 0.54 6.32
C LEU A 27 12.24 0.90 4.86
N VAL A 28 11.46 1.94 4.61
CA VAL A 28 11.00 2.30 3.26
C VAL A 28 11.50 3.69 2.86
N SER A 29 11.50 3.97 1.56
CA SER A 29 12.14 5.16 0.98
C SER A 29 11.34 6.46 1.11
N ASN A 30 10.16 6.44 1.73
CA ASN A 30 9.26 7.59 1.80
C ASN A 30 8.59 7.69 3.17
N ASP A 31 7.99 8.84 3.46
CA ASP A 31 7.35 9.12 4.74
C ASP A 31 6.00 8.40 4.88
N VAL A 32 5.95 7.39 5.74
CA VAL A 32 4.76 6.57 6.01
C VAL A 32 3.77 7.34 6.89
N ALA A 33 4.23 8.34 7.65
CA ALA A 33 3.36 9.16 8.48
C ALA A 33 2.41 10.07 7.66
N GLU A 34 2.70 10.23 6.36
CA GLU A 34 1.88 11.00 5.43
C GLU A 34 0.70 10.20 4.85
N VAL A 35 0.61 8.89 5.14
CA VAL A 35 -0.56 8.07 4.80
C VAL A 35 -1.75 8.54 5.62
N ALA A 36 -2.86 8.83 4.95
CA ALA A 36 -4.10 9.32 5.57
C ALA A 36 -5.32 8.91 4.72
N PRO A 37 -6.55 9.03 5.24
CA PRO A 37 -7.75 8.83 4.43
C PRO A 37 -7.73 9.69 3.16
N GLY A 38 -7.87 9.05 1.99
CA GLY A 38 -7.81 9.71 0.69
C GLY A 38 -6.41 10.07 0.19
N ARG A 39 -5.35 9.71 0.93
CA ARG A 39 -3.95 9.98 0.56
C ARG A 39 -3.10 8.71 0.65
N ALA A 40 -2.62 8.25 -0.50
CA ALA A 40 -1.66 7.16 -0.59
C ALA A 40 -0.21 7.67 -0.61
N VAL A 41 0.70 6.85 -0.11
CA VAL A 41 2.15 7.08 -0.22
C VAL A 41 2.75 6.02 -1.13
N TRP A 42 3.51 6.43 -2.14
CA TRP A 42 4.33 5.52 -2.95
C TRP A 42 5.74 5.44 -2.34
N ALA A 43 6.18 4.22 -2.05
CA ALA A 43 7.45 3.97 -1.39
C ALA A 43 8.11 2.70 -1.93
N ALA A 44 9.40 2.56 -1.68
CA ALA A 44 10.18 1.38 -2.03
C ALA A 44 10.88 0.78 -0.82
N LEU A 45 10.99 -0.55 -0.81
CA LEU A 45 11.93 -1.28 0.02
C LEU A 45 13.25 -1.41 -0.75
N LEU A 46 14.35 -1.05 -0.10
CA LEU A 46 15.68 -1.09 -0.68
C LEU A 46 16.57 -2.12 0.02
N THR A 47 17.64 -2.53 -0.64
CA THR A 47 18.77 -3.19 0.03
C THR A 47 19.48 -2.20 0.97
N PRO A 48 20.26 -2.69 1.96
CA PRO A 48 21.13 -1.82 2.76
C PRO A 48 22.11 -0.98 1.94
N GLN A 49 22.44 -1.42 0.72
CA GLN A 49 23.29 -0.69 -0.22
C GLN A 49 22.51 0.31 -1.11
N GLY A 50 21.21 0.52 -0.85
CA GLY A 50 20.36 1.46 -1.59
C GLY A 50 19.84 0.96 -2.94
N ARG A 51 20.07 -0.31 -3.31
CA ARG A 51 19.50 -0.90 -4.54
C ARG A 51 18.01 -1.22 -4.37
N TRP A 52 17.22 -0.97 -5.40
CA TRP A 52 15.79 -1.29 -5.44
C TRP A 52 15.53 -2.79 -5.25
N LEU A 53 14.51 -3.12 -4.44
CA LEU A 53 13.99 -4.49 -4.29
C LEU A 53 12.54 -4.60 -4.75
N ALA A 54 11.69 -3.68 -4.30
CA ALA A 54 10.27 -3.61 -4.64
C ALA A 54 9.72 -2.25 -4.27
N ASP A 55 8.69 -1.81 -4.98
CA ASP A 55 7.90 -0.62 -4.69
C ASP A 55 6.42 -0.96 -4.53
N PHE A 56 5.72 -0.09 -3.80
CA PHE A 56 4.35 -0.32 -3.38
C PHE A 56 3.66 1.00 -3.02
N PHE A 57 2.33 0.93 -2.93
CA PHE A 57 1.51 2.02 -2.40
C PHE A 57 1.02 1.65 -1.02
N LEU A 58 1.04 2.61 -0.11
CA LEU A 58 0.53 2.49 1.25
C LEU A 58 -0.76 3.30 1.37
N TYR A 59 -1.80 2.67 1.92
CA TYR A 59 -3.09 3.26 2.23
C TYR A 59 -3.43 3.04 3.70
N GLU A 60 -4.32 3.86 4.23
CA GLU A 60 -4.94 3.64 5.53
C GLU A 60 -6.21 2.79 5.38
N GLU A 61 -6.35 1.76 6.21
CA GLU A 61 -7.55 0.95 6.33
C GLU A 61 -8.16 1.12 7.72
N ALA A 62 -9.35 1.72 7.74
CA ALA A 62 -10.23 1.93 8.90
C ALA A 62 -9.62 2.75 10.07
N GLU A 63 -9.81 4.08 10.06
CA GLU A 63 -9.43 4.99 11.16
C GLU A 63 -8.03 4.73 11.72
N GLY A 64 -7.08 4.51 10.82
CA GLY A 64 -5.69 4.24 11.15
C GLY A 64 -5.39 2.80 11.57
N GLN A 65 -6.35 1.91 11.81
CA GLN A 65 -6.10 0.60 12.44
C GLN A 65 -5.07 -0.26 11.69
N ARG A 66 -5.09 -0.22 10.35
CA ARG A 66 -4.21 -0.99 9.49
C ARG A 66 -3.64 -0.12 8.37
N LEU A 67 -2.45 -0.47 7.91
CA LEU A 67 -1.92 0.03 6.64
C LEU A 67 -2.11 -1.06 5.59
N LEU A 68 -2.56 -0.69 4.39
CA LEU A 68 -2.62 -1.59 3.24
C LEU A 68 -1.46 -1.30 2.31
N MET A 69 -0.74 -2.35 1.94
CA MET A 69 0.36 -2.32 0.99
C MET A 69 -0.06 -2.99 -0.32
N ASP A 70 -0.39 -2.17 -1.31
CA ASP A 70 -0.59 -2.58 -2.69
C ASP A 70 0.78 -2.75 -3.36
N CYS A 71 1.14 -3.98 -3.70
CA CYS A 71 2.41 -4.36 -4.32
C CYS A 71 2.20 -5.28 -5.53
N ALA A 72 3.26 -5.56 -6.29
CA ALA A 72 3.19 -6.58 -7.33
C ALA A 72 2.93 -7.96 -6.68
N ALA A 73 1.97 -8.72 -7.21
CA ALA A 73 1.56 -10.01 -6.64
C ALA A 73 2.75 -10.98 -6.53
N ALA A 74 3.62 -11.00 -7.55
CA ALA A 74 4.84 -11.81 -7.58
C ALA A 74 5.87 -11.43 -6.48
N GLN A 75 5.76 -10.25 -5.87
CA GLN A 75 6.67 -9.76 -4.84
C GLN A 75 6.09 -9.79 -3.42
N ALA A 76 4.79 -10.07 -3.26
CA ALA A 76 4.09 -9.99 -1.98
C ALA A 76 4.72 -10.88 -0.90
N ASP A 77 4.98 -12.16 -1.22
CA ASP A 77 5.61 -13.09 -0.27
C ASP A 77 7.05 -12.68 0.08
N MET A 78 7.80 -12.17 -0.90
CA MET A 78 9.16 -11.69 -0.69
C MET A 78 9.18 -10.48 0.26
N LEU A 79 8.28 -9.51 0.03
CA LEU A 79 8.09 -8.34 0.89
C LEU A 79 7.72 -8.76 2.32
N ARG A 80 6.71 -9.63 2.47
CA ARG A 80 6.26 -10.17 3.77
C ARG A 80 7.42 -10.83 4.52
N GLN A 81 8.17 -11.72 3.88
CA GLN A 81 9.30 -12.41 4.50
C GLN A 81 10.49 -11.49 4.83
N LYS A 82 10.74 -10.45 4.02
CA LYS A 82 11.81 -9.48 4.32
C LYS A 82 11.42 -8.58 5.48
N LEU A 83 10.22 -7.97 5.44
CA LEU A 83 9.74 -7.11 6.52
C LEU A 83 9.63 -7.88 7.84
N ALA A 84 9.15 -9.12 7.83
CA ALA A 84 9.08 -9.96 9.03
C ALA A 84 10.44 -10.14 9.75
N ARG A 85 11.57 -10.10 9.02
CA ARG A 85 12.92 -10.18 9.63
C ARG A 85 13.30 -8.94 10.42
N TYR A 86 12.74 -7.78 10.09
CA TYR A 86 13.02 -6.52 10.76
C TYR A 86 12.13 -6.26 11.99
N ARG A 87 11.09 -7.08 12.20
CA ARG A 87 10.03 -6.90 13.20
C ARG A 87 10.46 -7.10 14.66
N LEU A 88 11.76 -7.11 15.00
CA LEU A 88 12.27 -7.54 16.30
C LEU A 88 11.53 -6.87 17.48
N ARG A 89 10.63 -7.62 18.13
CA ARG A 89 9.72 -7.20 19.20
C ARG A 89 8.68 -6.12 18.85
N SER A 90 8.67 -5.58 17.64
CA SER A 90 7.64 -4.64 17.20
C SER A 90 6.27 -5.33 17.17
N ASP A 91 5.26 -4.65 17.69
CA ASP A 91 3.86 -5.06 17.58
C ASP A 91 3.35 -4.79 16.17
N VAL A 92 3.63 -5.74 15.27
CA VAL A 92 3.26 -5.70 13.86
C VAL A 92 2.83 -7.08 13.37
N SER A 93 1.80 -7.16 12.52
CA SER A 93 1.51 -8.34 11.70
C SER A 93 1.51 -7.95 10.22
N ILE A 94 1.79 -8.90 9.32
CA ILE A 94 1.82 -8.68 7.87
C ILE A 94 1.15 -9.85 7.19
N ASP A 95 -0.09 -9.65 6.75
CA ASP A 95 -0.98 -10.72 6.32
C ASP A 95 -1.60 -10.42 4.95
N PRO A 96 -1.78 -11.41 4.07
CA PRO A 96 -2.51 -11.21 2.81
C PRO A 96 -3.98 -10.92 3.08
N THR A 97 -4.57 -10.00 2.31
CA THR A 97 -5.99 -9.59 2.49
C THR A 97 -6.95 -10.26 1.50
N GLY A 98 -6.46 -10.61 0.31
CA GLY A 98 -7.31 -11.02 -0.81
C GLY A 98 -7.96 -9.85 -1.56
N PHE A 99 -7.70 -8.60 -1.15
CA PHE A 99 -8.30 -7.41 -1.77
C PHE A 99 -7.80 -7.22 -3.20
N ALA A 100 -8.69 -6.75 -4.07
CA ALA A 100 -8.43 -6.47 -5.47
C ALA A 100 -8.02 -5.00 -5.67
N VAL A 101 -7.06 -4.78 -6.56
CA VAL A 101 -6.58 -3.43 -6.90
C VAL A 101 -7.15 -3.02 -8.25
N HIS A 102 -7.62 -1.78 -8.34
CA HIS A 102 -8.13 -1.19 -9.56
C HIS A 102 -7.47 0.17 -9.85
N ALA A 103 -7.33 0.50 -11.12
CA ALA A 103 -7.02 1.85 -11.58
C ALA A 103 -8.29 2.50 -12.13
N ALA A 104 -8.48 3.80 -11.87
CA ALA A 104 -9.54 4.60 -12.46
C ALA A 104 -9.01 5.91 -13.05
N TRP A 105 -9.60 6.38 -14.14
CA TRP A 105 -9.17 7.61 -14.83
C TRP A 105 -10.34 8.35 -15.50
N ASP A 106 -10.02 9.52 -16.08
CA ASP A 106 -10.92 10.53 -16.70
C ASP A 106 -11.88 11.25 -15.76
N ALA A 107 -12.26 10.64 -14.64
CA ALA A 107 -13.06 11.27 -13.60
C ALA A 107 -12.78 10.64 -12.23
N VAL A 108 -13.20 11.32 -11.17
CA VAL A 108 -13.14 10.76 -9.81
C VAL A 108 -14.04 9.52 -9.74
N PRO A 109 -13.53 8.36 -9.29
CA PRO A 109 -14.35 7.17 -9.13
C PRO A 109 -15.38 7.35 -8.02
N PRO A 110 -16.58 6.77 -8.16
CA PRO A 110 -17.52 6.72 -7.04
C PRO A 110 -16.90 5.87 -5.92
N MET A 111 -16.65 6.49 -4.78
CA MET A 111 -16.18 5.79 -3.59
C MET A 111 -17.38 5.12 -2.93
N ILE A 112 -17.41 3.78 -2.94
CA ILE A 112 -18.33 2.99 -2.12
C ILE A 112 -17.76 2.90 -0.70
N ASP A 113 -18.61 2.70 0.31
CA ASP A 113 -18.21 2.76 1.73
C ASP A 113 -17.05 1.81 2.10
N SER A 114 -16.88 0.70 1.36
CA SER A 114 -15.81 -0.28 1.57
C SER A 114 -14.57 -0.05 0.69
N ALA A 115 -14.59 0.91 -0.22
CA ALA A 115 -13.47 1.19 -1.11
C ALA A 115 -12.45 2.10 -0.42
N ILE A 116 -11.20 1.66 -0.44
CA ILE A 116 -10.06 2.49 -0.03
C ILE A 116 -9.41 3.00 -1.30
N GLY A 117 -9.18 4.31 -1.40
CA GLY A 117 -8.68 4.88 -2.63
C GLY A 117 -8.08 6.25 -2.45
N ALA A 118 -7.19 6.61 -3.37
CA ALA A 118 -6.54 7.91 -3.45
C ALA A 118 -6.15 8.21 -4.90
N PRO A 119 -5.93 9.49 -5.26
CA PRO A 119 -5.22 9.84 -6.48
C PRO A 119 -3.87 9.11 -6.51
N ASP A 120 -3.44 8.68 -7.69
CA ASP A 120 -2.14 8.01 -7.83
C ASP A 120 -1.01 9.00 -7.48
N PRO A 121 -0.19 8.72 -6.44
CA PRO A 121 0.77 9.69 -5.93
C PRO A 121 2.01 9.86 -6.83
N ARG A 122 2.15 9.08 -7.91
CA ARG A 122 3.33 9.15 -8.79
C ARG A 122 3.26 10.33 -9.76
N LEU A 123 2.05 10.65 -10.22
CA LEU A 123 1.80 11.72 -11.19
C LEU A 123 0.36 12.20 -11.05
N ALA A 124 0.14 13.51 -11.11
CA ALA A 124 -1.19 14.10 -11.01
C ALA A 124 -2.19 13.53 -12.06
N ASP A 125 -1.70 13.24 -13.27
CA ASP A 125 -2.52 12.74 -14.38
C ASP A 125 -2.59 11.19 -14.44
N ALA A 126 -1.99 10.47 -13.48
CA ALA A 126 -2.05 9.00 -13.44
C ALA A 126 -3.40 8.43 -12.94
N GLY A 127 -4.36 9.31 -12.64
CA GLY A 127 -5.70 8.93 -12.21
C GLY A 127 -5.76 8.52 -10.75
N TRP A 128 -6.48 7.44 -10.47
CA TRP A 128 -6.80 6.95 -9.13
C TRP A 128 -6.41 5.50 -8.98
N ARG A 129 -6.03 5.13 -7.76
CA ARG A 129 -5.87 3.74 -7.35
C ARG A 129 -6.89 3.40 -6.28
N LEU A 130 -7.54 2.26 -6.43
CA LEU A 130 -8.56 1.75 -5.52
C LEU A 130 -8.17 0.35 -5.03
N VAL A 131 -8.40 0.10 -3.75
CA VAL A 131 -8.26 -1.18 -3.07
C VAL A 131 -9.65 -1.57 -2.58
N LEU A 132 -10.16 -2.69 -3.09
CA LEU A 132 -11.51 -3.18 -2.85
C LEU A 132 -11.46 -4.57 -2.19
N PRO A 133 -12.28 -4.84 -1.16
CA PRO A 133 -12.37 -6.15 -0.53
C PRO A 133 -12.99 -7.23 -1.42
#